data_AF-A0A353PBG3-F1
#
_entry.id   AF-A0A353PBG3-F1
#
_cell.length_a   1.000
_cell.length_b   1.000
_cell.length_c   1.000
_cell.angle_alpha   90.00
_cell.angle_beta   90.00
_cell.angle_gamma   90.00
#
_symmetry.space_group_name_H-M   'P 1'
#
loop_
_entity.id
_entity.type
_entity.pdbx_description
1 polymer ?
#
loop_
_entity_poly.entity_id
_entity_poly.type
_entity_poly.pdbx_seq_one_letter_code
_entity_poly.pdbx_strand_id
1 'polypeptide(L)' 'PPKYGIRGIPTLMLFKGGNVEATKVGALSKSQLTTFLDGQL' A
#
# COMPACT_ATOMS: atom_id res chain seq x y z
N PRO A 1 8.86 2.68 18.42
CA PRO A 1 7.74 2.84 17.45
C PRO A 1 7.93 1.92 16.24
N PRO A 2 6.89 1.21 15.76
CA PRO A 2 7.02 0.33 14.60
C PRO A 2 7.43 1.11 13.35
N LYS A 3 8.41 0.59 12.60
CA LYS A 3 9.12 1.27 11.47
C LYS A 3 8.19 1.92 10.43
N TYR A 4 7.01 1.33 10.19
CA TYR A 4 6.06 1.80 9.18
C TYR A 4 4.64 2.05 9.72
N GLY A 5 4.45 2.09 11.04
CA GLY A 5 3.16 2.47 11.62
C GLY A 5 1.96 1.59 11.24
N ILE A 6 2.16 0.33 10.84
CA ILE A 6 1.08 -0.59 10.44
C ILE A 6 0.13 -0.83 11.63
N ARG A 7 -1.18 -0.58 11.43
CA ARG A 7 -2.22 -0.70 12.49
C ARG A 7 -3.27 -1.78 12.21
N GLY A 8 -3.16 -2.50 11.10
CA GLY A 8 -4.13 -3.53 10.70
C GLY A 8 -3.59 -4.44 9.60
N ILE A 9 -4.24 -5.60 9.41
CA ILE A 9 -3.89 -6.59 8.38
C ILE A 9 -5.11 -6.89 7.50
N PRO A 10 -4.93 -7.21 6.20
CA PRO A 10 -3.69 -7.06 5.44
C PRO A 10 -3.37 -5.58 5.15
N THR A 11 -2.08 -5.23 5.06
CA THR A 11 -1.61 -3.90 4.64
C THR A 11 -0.65 -4.03 3.47
N LEU A 12 -0.91 -3.29 2.40
CA LEU A 12 -0.03 -3.12 1.25
C LEU A 12 0.74 -1.81 1.37
N MET A 13 2.00 -1.81 0.96
CA MET A 13 2.89 -0.65 0.98
C MET A 13 3.66 -0.59 -0.34
N LEU A 14 3.56 0.55 -1.03
CA LEU A 14 4.26 0.82 -2.27
C LEU A 14 5.53 1.61 -1.96
N PHE A 15 6.67 1.15 -2.47
CA PHE A 15 7.96 1.82 -2.31
C PHE A 15 8.47 2.33 -3.66
N LYS A 16 8.95 3.57 -3.70
CA LYS A 16 9.57 4.19 -4.88
C LYS A 16 10.87 4.87 -4.46
N GLY A 17 11.99 4.47 -5.05
CA GLY A 17 13.31 5.00 -4.69
C GLY A 17 13.71 4.79 -3.21
N GLY A 18 13.18 3.76 -2.55
CA GLY A 18 13.45 3.48 -1.13
C GLY A 18 12.53 4.21 -0.13
N ASN A 19 11.65 5.10 -0.60
CA ASN A 19 10.66 5.78 0.21
C ASN A 19 9.28 5.15 0.07
N VAL A 20 8.45 5.29 1.10
CA VAL A 20 7.05 4.85 1.07
C VAL A 20 6.25 5.86 0.25
N GLU A 21 5.73 5.41 -0.89
CA GLU A 21 4.92 6.21 -1.80
C GLU A 21 3.44 6.15 -1.40
N ALA A 22 2.95 4.95 -1.06
CA ALA A 22 1.55 4.74 -0.71
C ALA A 22 1.35 3.56 0.24
N THR A 23 0.26 3.59 0.99
CA THR A 23 -0.17 2.49 1.87
C THR A 23 -1.65 2.23 1.71
N LYS A 24 -2.05 0.95 1.69
CA LYS A 24 -3.45 0.55 1.64
C LYS A 24 -3.73 -0.54 2.67
N VAL A 25 -4.60 -0.24 3.63
CA VAL A 25 -5.03 -1.17 4.67
C VAL A 25 -6.36 -1.80 4.26
N GLY A 26 -6.50 -3.10 4.48
CA GLY A 26 -7.69 -3.88 4.18
C GLY A 26 -7.56 -4.76 2.93
N ALA A 27 -8.45 -5.74 2.81
CA ALA A 27 -8.50 -6.62 1.65
C ALA A 27 -8.96 -5.85 0.40
N LEU A 28 -8.39 -6.21 -0.75
CA LEU A 28 -8.73 -5.64 -2.06
C LEU A 28 -9.04 -6.76 -3.04
N SER A 29 -9.95 -6.47 -3.97
CA SER A 29 -10.09 -7.27 -5.19
C SER A 29 -8.92 -7.00 -6.15
N LYS A 30 -8.76 -7.86 -7.15
CA LYS A 30 -7.76 -7.67 -8.21
C LYS A 30 -7.94 -6.33 -8.94
N SER A 31 -9.18 -5.95 -9.27
CA SER A 31 -9.44 -4.67 -9.95
C SER A 31 -9.06 -3.48 -9.09
N GLN A 32 -9.37 -3.51 -7.79
CA GLN A 32 -9.00 -2.46 -6.84
C GLN A 32 -7.48 -2.35 -6.65
N LEU A 33 -6.77 -3.49 -6.68
CA LEU A 33 -5.31 -3.49 -6.64
C LEU A 33 -4.71 -2.84 -7.89
N THR A 34 -5.23 -3.17 -9.08
CA THR A 34 -4.78 -2.57 -10.33
C THR A 34 -5.02 -1.07 -10.33
N THR A 35 -6.23 -0.61 -10.00
CA THR A 35 -6.53 0.83 -9.89
C THR A 35 -5.65 1.54 -8.84
N PHE A 36 -5.33 0.88 -7.73
CA PHE A 36 -4.41 1.42 -6.73
C PHE A 36 -3.01 1.64 -7.29
N LEU A 37 -2.48 0.69 -8.07
CA LEU A 37 -1.16 0.81 -8.68
C LEU A 37 -1.15 1.83 -9.81
N ASP A 38 -2.17 1.84 -10.66
CA ASP A 38 -2.29 2.76 -11.80
C ASP A 38 -2.35 4.22 -11.35
N GLY A 39 -2.98 4.49 -10.21
CA GLY A 39 -3.03 5.85 -9.63
C GLY A 39 -1.71 6.34 -9.04
N GLN A 40 -0.65 5.53 -9.02
CA GLN A 40 0.66 5.85 -8.42
C GLN A 40 1.83 5.72 -9.41
N LEU A 41 1.54 5.34 -10.66
CA LEU A 41 2.47 5.39 -11.79
C LEU A 41 2.66 6.85 -12.25
#